data_AF-A0AAD4DU59-F1
#
_entry.id   AF-A0AAD4DU59-F1
#
_cell.length_a   1.000
_cell.length_b   1.000
_cell.length_c   1.000
_cell.angle_alpha   90.00
_cell.angle_beta   90.00
_cell.angle_gamma   90.00
#
_symmetry.space_group_name_H-M   'P 1'
#
loop_
_entity.id
_entity.type
_entity.pdbx_description
1 polymer ?
#
loop_
_entity_poly.entity_id
_entity_poly.type
_entity_poly.pdbx_seq_one_letter_code
_entity_poly.pdbx_strand_id
1 'polypeptide(L)'
;MALDLLIKEGQQGKVKHLYRYDLESFMWVFAWIFLRYRQGVLLPRRLRPLDEWATLDAIACGEKKSAFLTAFLNYLPTDLRTSQSAIDLSLLALLVDCFRVLQAANSNRVDAIYHNLGVELGWTEGTYEQIDAEETVSDMYDLLGKFTGTKAWVKLSNTLPL
;
A
#
# COMPACT_ATOMS: atom_id res chain seq x y z
N MET A 1 3.24 -3.57 4.19
CA MET A 1 3.83 -4.12 2.96
C MET A 1 4.11 -5.59 3.20
N ALA A 2 3.86 -6.46 2.22
CA ALA A 2 4.23 -7.89 2.20
C ALA A 2 5.75 -8.15 2.27
N LEU A 3 6.51 -7.29 2.94
CA LEU A 3 7.92 -7.44 3.28
C LEU A 3 8.17 -8.79 3.95
N ASP A 4 7.20 -9.28 4.74
CA ASP A 4 7.28 -10.58 5.40
C ASP A 4 7.23 -11.75 4.39
N LEU A 5 6.64 -11.55 3.20
CA LEU A 5 6.74 -12.50 2.09
C LEU A 5 8.06 -12.35 1.31
N LEU A 6 8.72 -11.21 1.44
CA LEU A 6 9.96 -10.88 0.73
C LEU A 6 11.23 -11.28 1.48
N ILE A 7 11.14 -11.53 2.79
CA ILE A 7 12.22 -12.15 3.59
C ILE A 7 12.37 -13.65 3.24
N LYS A 8 13.51 -14.23 3.61
CA LYS A 8 13.89 -15.60 3.25
C LYS A 8 12.86 -16.64 3.70
N GLU A 9 12.28 -16.45 4.86
CA GLU A 9 11.24 -17.30 5.45
C GLU A 9 9.94 -17.22 4.63
N GLY A 10 9.59 -16.02 4.18
CA GLY A 10 8.47 -15.78 3.29
C GLY A 10 8.61 -16.49 1.95
N GLN A 11 9.81 -16.40 1.34
CA GLN A 11 10.11 -17.10 0.08
C GLN A 11 10.11 -18.63 0.22
N GLN A 12 10.34 -19.15 1.43
CA GLN A 12 10.24 -20.58 1.75
C GLN A 12 8.79 -21.04 2.03
N GLY A 13 7.79 -20.14 1.93
CA GLY A 13 6.40 -20.44 2.24
C GLY A 13 6.13 -20.63 3.74
N LYS A 14 7.06 -20.21 4.61
CA LYS A 14 6.93 -20.36 6.07
C LYS A 14 6.15 -19.22 6.70
N VAL A 15 5.99 -18.11 5.98
CA VAL A 15 5.11 -17.03 6.40
C VAL A 15 3.70 -17.33 5.89
N LYS A 16 2.73 -17.34 6.81
CA LYS A 16 1.33 -17.54 6.49
C LYS A 16 0.90 -16.50 5.46
N HIS A 17 0.40 -16.95 4.31
CA HIS A 17 -0.15 -16.05 3.30
C HIS A 17 -1.48 -15.49 3.82
N LEU A 18 -1.48 -14.21 4.18
CA LEU A 18 -2.65 -13.49 4.66
C LEU A 18 -3.29 -12.70 3.52
N TYR A 19 -4.62 -12.61 3.51
CA TYR A 19 -5.40 -11.83 2.53
C TYR A 19 -4.94 -10.36 2.42
N ARG A 20 -4.43 -9.79 3.53
CA ARG A 20 -3.85 -8.44 3.52
C ARG A 20 -2.72 -8.30 2.48
N TYR A 21 -1.91 -9.33 2.27
CA TYR A 21 -0.81 -9.29 1.32
C TYR A 21 -1.35 -9.23 -0.11
N ASP A 22 -2.47 -9.90 -0.38
CA ASP A 22 -3.16 -9.83 -1.66
C ASP A 22 -3.77 -8.44 -1.87
N LEU A 23 -4.40 -7.86 -0.84
CA LEU A 23 -4.97 -6.51 -0.90
C LEU A 23 -3.89 -5.44 -1.10
N GLU A 24 -2.78 -5.52 -0.36
CA GLU A 24 -1.63 -4.63 -0.56
C GLU A 24 -1.02 -4.81 -1.96
N SER A 25 -0.88 -6.05 -2.43
CA SER A 25 -0.39 -6.35 -3.78
C SER A 25 -1.31 -5.77 -4.84
N PHE A 26 -2.63 -5.89 -4.66
CA PHE A 26 -3.64 -5.27 -5.52
C PHE A 26 -3.46 -3.74 -5.56
N MET A 27 -3.31 -3.07 -4.40
CA MET A 27 -3.09 -1.62 -4.36
C MET A 27 -1.83 -1.20 -5.12
N TRP A 28 -0.74 -1.96 -4.99
CA TRP A 28 0.50 -1.70 -5.73
C TRP A 28 0.35 -1.94 -7.23
N VAL A 29 -0.34 -3.01 -7.65
CA VAL A 29 -0.62 -3.29 -9.07
C VAL A 29 -1.54 -2.21 -9.66
N PHE A 30 -2.55 -1.78 -8.91
CA PHE A 30 -3.42 -0.68 -9.31
C PHE A 30 -2.64 0.61 -9.53
N ALA A 31 -1.80 0.99 -8.55
CA ALA A 31 -0.91 2.15 -8.67
C ALA A 31 0.03 2.04 -9.88
N TRP A 32 0.57 0.85 -10.07
CA TRP A 32 1.44 0.54 -11.18
C TRP A 32 0.76 0.78 -12.53
N ILE A 33 -0.43 0.21 -12.74
CA ILE A 33 -1.19 0.37 -13.99
C ILE A 33 -1.58 1.84 -14.19
N PHE A 34 -2.10 2.49 -13.14
CA PHE A 34 -2.60 3.86 -13.21
C PHE A 34 -1.51 4.89 -13.55
N LEU A 35 -0.27 4.67 -13.09
CA LEU A 35 0.86 5.57 -13.38
C LEU A 35 1.58 5.22 -14.69
N ARG A 36 1.33 4.05 -15.27
CA ARG A 36 2.03 3.58 -16.48
C ARG A 36 1.20 3.77 -17.75
N TYR A 37 -0.13 3.81 -17.65
CA TYR A 37 -1.04 3.90 -18.79
C TYR A 37 -1.90 5.16 -18.76
N ARG A 38 -2.20 5.69 -19.95
CA ARG A 38 -3.18 6.76 -20.18
C ARG A 38 -4.07 6.35 -21.34
N GLN A 39 -5.39 6.31 -21.11
CA GLN A 39 -6.37 5.94 -22.14
C GLN A 39 -6.02 4.62 -22.85
N GLY A 40 -5.50 3.63 -22.10
CA GLY A 40 -5.05 2.35 -22.65
C GLY A 40 -3.67 2.37 -23.33
N VAL A 41 -3.03 3.53 -23.48
CA VAL A 41 -1.72 3.69 -24.11
C VAL A 41 -0.62 3.72 -23.05
N LEU A 42 0.46 2.98 -23.30
CA LEU A 42 1.65 2.96 -22.45
C LEU A 42 2.39 4.31 -22.54
N LEU A 43 2.71 4.90 -21.39
CA LEU A 43 3.45 6.16 -21.34
C LEU A 43 4.92 6.01 -21.75
N PRO A 44 5.56 7.08 -22.27
CA PRO A 44 7.01 7.10 -22.50
C PRO A 44 7.79 6.78 -21.23
N ARG A 45 8.94 6.10 -21.35
CA ARG A 45 9.75 5.62 -20.20
C ARG A 45 10.05 6.70 -19.15
N ARG A 46 10.33 7.93 -19.60
CA ARG A 46 10.59 9.09 -18.71
C ARG A 46 9.42 9.47 -17.79
N LEU A 47 8.20 9.02 -18.10
CA LEU A 47 6.98 9.27 -17.32
C LEU A 47 6.51 8.03 -16.56
N ARG A 48 7.33 6.97 -16.50
CA ARG A 48 7.01 5.71 -15.83
C ARG A 48 7.93 5.53 -14.60
N PRO A 49 7.65 6.25 -13.49
CA PRO A 49 8.56 6.31 -12.34
C PRO A 49 8.78 4.97 -11.64
N LEU A 50 7.89 4.00 -11.90
CA LEU A 50 7.93 2.70 -11.26
C LEU A 50 8.73 1.67 -12.06
N ASP A 51 8.98 1.88 -13.36
CA ASP A 51 9.54 0.86 -14.26
C ASP A 51 10.86 0.25 -13.78
N GLU A 52 11.69 1.04 -13.10
CA GLU A 52 12.97 0.59 -12.56
C GLU A 52 12.81 -0.46 -11.46
N TRP A 53 11.68 -0.46 -10.75
CA TRP A 53 11.45 -1.35 -9.60
C TRP A 53 11.29 -2.81 -10.03
N ALA A 54 10.88 -3.07 -11.27
CA ALA A 54 10.76 -4.42 -11.80
C ALA A 54 12.13 -5.11 -11.95
N THR A 55 13.22 -4.35 -11.92
CA THR A 55 14.59 -4.87 -12.04
C THR A 55 15.34 -4.95 -10.70
N LEU A 56 14.70 -4.53 -9.61
CA LEU A 56 15.30 -4.50 -8.28
C LEU A 56 15.08 -5.81 -7.56
N ASP A 57 16.01 -6.14 -6.66
CA ASP A 57 15.76 -7.17 -5.66
C ASP A 57 14.65 -6.74 -4.68
N ALA A 58 14.21 -7.68 -3.85
CA ALA A 58 13.09 -7.48 -2.96
C ALA A 58 13.34 -6.39 -1.89
N ILE A 59 14.59 -6.25 -1.42
CA ILE A 59 14.97 -5.28 -0.39
C ILE A 59 14.97 -3.88 -1.00
N ALA A 60 15.67 -3.70 -2.13
CA ALA A 60 15.73 -2.44 -2.86
C ALA A 60 14.35 -2.00 -3.34
N CYS A 61 13.48 -2.93 -3.75
CA CYS A 61 12.09 -2.66 -4.07
C CYS A 61 11.30 -2.15 -2.85
N GLY A 62 11.53 -2.74 -1.67
CA GLY A 62 10.97 -2.29 -0.40
C GLY A 62 11.32 -0.84 -0.06
N GLU A 63 12.61 -0.49 -0.14
CA GLU A 63 13.09 0.87 0.11
C GLU A 63 12.47 1.89 -0.85
N LYS A 64 12.43 1.56 -2.15
CA LYS A 64 11.84 2.44 -3.17
C LYS A 64 10.34 2.65 -2.94
N LYS A 65 9.61 1.60 -2.56
CA LYS A 65 8.19 1.69 -2.21
C LYS A 65 7.95 2.59 -0.99
N SER A 66 8.77 2.46 0.05
CA SER A 66 8.69 3.31 1.24
C SER A 66 8.96 4.79 0.89
N ALA A 67 10.04 5.05 0.15
CA ALA A 67 10.37 6.40 -0.32
C ALA A 67 9.27 7.00 -1.21
N PHE A 68 8.66 6.17 -2.05
CA PHE A 68 7.55 6.57 -2.90
C PHE A 68 6.31 6.94 -2.09
N LEU A 69 5.90 6.16 -1.08
CA LEU A 69 4.73 6.48 -0.25
C LEU A 69 4.88 7.86 0.43
N THR A 70 6.09 8.25 0.80
CA THR A 70 6.37 9.57 1.39
C THR A 70 6.29 10.71 0.37
N ALA A 71 6.54 10.44 -0.91
CA ALA A 71 6.68 11.45 -1.95
C ALA A 71 5.68 11.31 -3.12
N PHE A 72 4.66 10.45 -3.01
CA PHE A 72 3.84 10.02 -4.16
C PHE A 72 3.15 11.19 -4.88
N LEU A 73 2.81 12.26 -4.16
CA LEU A 73 2.20 13.46 -4.72
C LEU A 73 3.07 14.14 -5.79
N ASN A 74 4.39 13.97 -5.71
CA ASN A 74 5.36 14.48 -6.69
C ASN A 74 5.34 13.68 -8.00
N TYR A 75 4.84 12.45 -7.95
CA TYR A 75 4.74 11.55 -9.10
C TYR A 75 3.38 11.60 -9.77
N LEU A 76 2.41 12.34 -9.20
CA LEU A 76 1.10 12.50 -9.80
C LEU A 76 1.19 13.36 -11.07
N PRO A 77 0.77 12.84 -12.22
CA PRO A 77 0.83 13.59 -13.47
C PRO A 77 0.00 14.87 -13.41
N THR A 78 0.59 15.97 -13.89
CA THR A 78 0.00 17.32 -13.79
C THR A 78 -1.31 17.44 -14.57
N ASP A 79 -1.42 16.70 -15.68
CA ASP A 79 -2.60 16.61 -16.55
C ASP A 79 -3.82 16.01 -15.82
N LEU A 80 -3.61 15.07 -14.90
CA LEU A 80 -4.69 14.50 -14.09
C LEU A 80 -5.25 15.50 -13.06
N ARG A 81 -4.42 16.42 -12.54
CA ARG A 81 -4.93 17.49 -11.66
C ARG A 81 -5.85 18.46 -12.39
N THR A 82 -5.71 18.53 -13.71
CA THR A 82 -6.52 19.38 -14.60
C THR A 82 -7.58 18.59 -15.37
N SER A 83 -7.72 17.27 -15.14
CA SER A 83 -8.69 16.46 -15.87
C SER A 83 -10.12 16.83 -15.47
N GLN A 84 -10.98 17.04 -16.47
CA GLN A 84 -12.41 17.30 -16.28
C GLN A 84 -13.24 16.01 -16.21
N SER A 85 -12.63 14.85 -16.46
CA SER A 85 -13.31 13.55 -16.41
C SER A 85 -13.59 13.15 -14.96
N ALA A 86 -14.87 12.99 -14.61
CA ALA A 86 -15.29 12.55 -13.29
C ALA A 86 -14.76 11.16 -12.92
N ILE A 87 -14.52 10.29 -13.92
CA ILE A 87 -13.93 8.96 -13.73
C ILE A 87 -12.45 9.08 -13.38
N ASP A 88 -11.69 9.90 -14.12
CA ASP A 88 -10.25 10.10 -13.86
C ASP A 88 -10.01 10.67 -12.47
N LEU A 89 -10.83 11.64 -12.05
CA LEU A 89 -10.77 12.21 -10.70
C LEU A 89 -11.12 11.18 -9.61
N SER A 90 -12.07 10.27 -9.89
CA SER A 90 -12.46 9.24 -8.93
C SER A 90 -11.41 8.14 -8.81
N LEU A 91 -10.77 7.74 -9.92
CA LEU A 91 -9.64 6.81 -9.92
C LEU A 91 -8.40 7.42 -9.26
N LEU A 92 -8.14 8.71 -9.49
CA LEU A 92 -7.07 9.44 -8.79
C LEU A 92 -7.33 9.49 -7.29
N ALA A 93 -8.57 9.77 -6.87
CA ALA A 93 -8.95 9.75 -5.47
C ALA A 93 -8.76 8.34 -4.87
N LEU A 94 -9.14 7.28 -5.60
CA LEU A 94 -8.94 5.90 -5.16
C LEU A 94 -7.44 5.60 -4.99
N LEU A 95 -6.60 6.05 -5.93
CA LEU A 95 -5.15 5.88 -5.83
C LEU A 95 -4.56 6.56 -4.58
N VAL A 96 -4.97 7.81 -4.32
CA VAL A 96 -4.55 8.56 -3.13
C VAL A 96 -4.96 7.83 -1.86
N ASP A 97 -6.19 7.32 -1.83
CA ASP A 97 -6.72 6.60 -0.68
C ASP A 97 -5.99 5.26 -0.47
N CYS A 98 -5.67 4.51 -1.54
CA CYS A 98 -4.81 3.32 -1.46
C CYS A 98 -3.46 3.63 -0.80
N PHE A 99 -2.78 4.73 -1.20
CA PHE A 99 -1.50 5.09 -0.61
C PHE A 99 -1.60 5.50 0.86
N ARG A 100 -2.68 6.18 1.26
CA ARG A 100 -2.94 6.48 2.67
C ARG A 100 -3.13 5.21 3.50
N VAL A 101 -3.89 4.25 2.98
CA VAL A 101 -4.10 2.95 3.64
C VAL A 101 -2.77 2.20 3.77
N LEU A 102 -1.97 2.13 2.70
CA LEU A 102 -0.64 1.52 2.72
C LEU A 102 0.31 2.20 3.71
N GLN A 103 0.29 3.53 3.78
CA GLN A 103 1.14 4.30 4.69
C GLN A 103 0.74 4.05 6.15
N ALA A 104 -0.56 4.12 6.47
CA ALA A 104 -1.06 3.85 7.82
C ALA A 104 -0.75 2.41 8.25
N ALA A 105 -0.96 1.43 7.37
CA ALA A 105 -0.61 0.04 7.64
C ALA A 105 0.89 -0.15 7.87
N ASN A 106 1.75 0.57 7.15
CA ASN A 106 3.19 0.52 7.35
C ASN A 106 3.62 1.16 8.68
N SER A 107 3.09 2.34 9.03
CA SER A 107 3.38 2.99 10.31
C SER A 107 2.99 2.11 11.49
N ASN A 108 1.78 1.57 11.49
CA ASN A 108 1.30 0.68 12.56
C ASN A 108 2.23 -0.53 12.78
N ARG A 109 2.78 -1.10 11.69
CA ARG A 109 3.74 -2.22 11.77
C ARG A 109 5.07 -1.79 12.38
N VAL A 110 5.58 -0.65 11.95
CA VAL A 110 6.84 -0.11 12.47
C VAL A 110 6.70 0.16 13.97
N ASP A 111 5.59 0.76 14.39
CA ASP A 111 5.28 1.02 15.80
C ASP A 111 5.19 -0.30 16.60
N ALA A 112 4.53 -1.33 16.07
CA ALA A 112 4.46 -2.64 16.70
C ALA A 112 5.84 -3.31 16.86
N ILE A 113 6.73 -3.20 15.86
CA ILE A 113 8.10 -3.72 15.94
C ILE A 113 8.90 -3.00 17.03
N TYR A 114 8.85 -1.66 17.06
CA TYR A 114 9.53 -0.87 18.09
C TYR A 114 8.99 -1.16 19.49
N HIS A 115 7.68 -1.34 19.62
CA HIS A 115 7.05 -1.75 20.87
C HIS A 115 7.60 -3.11 21.33
N ASN A 116 7.57 -4.13 20.47
CA ASN A 116 8.04 -5.47 20.81
C ASN A 116 9.53 -5.47 21.19
N LEU A 117 10.36 -4.74 20.45
CA LEU A 117 11.77 -4.56 20.77
C LEU A 117 11.96 -3.82 22.11
N GLY A 118 11.16 -2.80 22.39
CA GLY A 118 11.15 -2.09 23.67
C GLY A 118 10.82 -3.02 24.84
N VAL A 119 9.81 -3.87 24.67
CA VAL A 119 9.43 -4.91 25.66
C VAL A 119 10.58 -5.89 25.89
N GLU A 120 11.20 -6.41 24.82
CA GLU A 120 12.36 -7.32 24.92
C GLU A 120 13.57 -6.68 25.61
N LEU A 121 13.79 -5.38 25.40
CA LEU A 121 14.88 -4.61 26.01
C LEU A 121 14.54 -4.09 27.41
N GLY A 122 13.37 -4.42 27.96
CA GLY A 122 12.95 -4.00 29.30
C GLY A 122 12.60 -2.52 29.42
N TRP A 123 12.27 -1.85 28.33
CA TRP A 123 11.80 -0.46 28.33
C TRP A 123 10.34 -0.43 28.78
N THR A 124 10.11 -0.25 30.07
CA THR A 124 8.75 -0.07 30.61
C THR A 124 8.34 1.39 30.54
N GLU A 125 7.46 1.75 29.61
CA GLU A 125 6.52 2.85 29.82
C GLU A 125 5.30 2.76 28.90
N GLY A 126 4.11 2.82 29.51
CA GLY A 126 2.82 2.99 28.84
C GLY A 126 2.00 1.72 28.69
N THR A 127 0.79 1.71 29.26
CA THR A 127 -0.26 0.72 28.98
C THR A 127 -0.70 0.84 27.52
N TYR A 128 0.02 0.20 26.61
CA TYR A 128 -0.49 -0.15 25.29
C TYR A 128 -0.92 -1.60 25.35
N GLU A 129 -2.14 -1.86 24.85
CA GLU A 129 -2.67 -3.22 24.75
C GLU A 129 -1.65 -4.10 24.03
N GLN A 130 -1.43 -5.28 24.58
CA GLN A 130 -0.59 -6.33 24.04
C GLN A 130 -1.00 -6.59 22.58
N ILE A 131 -0.24 -6.07 21.62
CA ILE A 131 -0.40 -6.46 20.23
C ILE A 131 0.31 -7.81 20.11
N ASP A 132 -0.47 -8.90 20.17
CA ASP A 132 0.05 -10.22 19.87
C ASP A 132 0.81 -10.17 18.54
N ALA A 133 2.05 -10.66 18.54
CA ALA A 133 2.86 -10.77 17.33
C ALA A 133 2.25 -11.73 16.30
N GLU A 134 1.25 -12.53 16.70
CA GLU A 134 0.33 -13.20 15.79
C GLU A 134 -0.70 -12.20 15.28
N GLU A 135 -0.37 -11.58 14.17
CA GLU A 135 -1.27 -10.73 13.41
C GLU A 135 -2.61 -11.44 13.17
N THR A 136 -3.66 -10.83 13.69
CA THR A 136 -4.94 -11.49 13.92
C THR A 136 -5.84 -11.35 12.70
N VAL A 137 -6.89 -12.18 12.63
CA VAL A 137 -8.00 -11.98 11.69
C VAL A 137 -8.61 -10.57 11.81
N SER A 138 -8.45 -9.92 12.97
CA SER A 138 -8.87 -8.53 13.20
C SER A 138 -8.10 -7.54 12.31
N ASP A 139 -6.78 -7.70 12.18
CA ASP A 139 -5.93 -6.80 11.38
C ASP A 139 -6.27 -6.88 9.88
N MET A 140 -6.75 -8.04 9.42
CA MET A 140 -7.27 -8.23 8.07
C MET A 140 -8.55 -7.42 7.85
N TYR A 141 -9.52 -7.51 8.77
CA TYR A 141 -10.77 -6.75 8.67
C TYR A 141 -10.54 -5.25 8.83
N ASP A 142 -9.54 -4.85 9.62
CA ASP A 142 -9.15 -3.46 9.77
C ASP A 142 -8.59 -2.88 8.47
N LEU A 143 -7.65 -3.56 7.80
CA LEU A 143 -7.11 -3.09 6.52
C LEU A 143 -8.19 -3.04 5.42
N LEU A 144 -9.01 -4.10 5.33
CA LEU A 144 -10.11 -4.17 4.36
C LEU A 144 -11.16 -3.09 4.65
N GLY A 145 -11.51 -2.87 5.92
CA GLY A 145 -12.42 -1.82 6.36
C GLY A 145 -11.87 -0.43 6.05
N LYS A 146 -10.58 -0.20 6.31
CA LYS A 146 -9.89 1.05 5.94
C LYS A 146 -9.95 1.32 4.45
N PHE A 147 -9.73 0.31 3.61
CA PHE A 147 -9.79 0.45 2.16
C PHE A 147 -11.23 0.65 1.64
N THR A 148 -12.15 -0.23 2.03
CA THR A 148 -13.54 -0.19 1.55
C THR A 148 -14.34 0.97 2.13
N GLY A 149 -13.90 1.53 3.27
CA GLY A 149 -14.47 2.76 3.84
C GLY A 149 -14.01 4.05 3.18
N THR A 150 -13.07 3.99 2.22
CA THR A 150 -12.59 5.19 1.53
C THR A 150 -13.70 5.81 0.69
N LYS A 151 -13.79 7.15 0.69
CA LYS A 151 -14.84 7.86 -0.06
C LYS A 151 -14.77 7.55 -1.55
N ALA A 152 -13.57 7.38 -2.10
CA ALA A 152 -13.37 7.04 -3.49
C ALA A 152 -13.89 5.64 -3.83
N TRP A 153 -13.59 4.65 -2.99
CA TRP A 153 -14.11 3.29 -3.16
C TRP A 153 -15.64 3.27 -3.12
N VAL A 154 -16.25 3.84 -2.07
CA VAL A 154 -17.71 3.88 -1.90
C VAL A 154 -18.38 4.54 -3.11
N LYS A 155 -17.81 5.62 -3.63
CA LYS A 155 -18.33 6.30 -4.82
C LYS A 155 -18.26 5.40 -6.05
N LEU A 156 -17.12 4.77 -6.30
CA LEU A 156 -16.89 3.91 -7.48
C LEU A 156 -17.72 2.62 -7.42
N SER A 157 -17.84 2.00 -6.24
CA SER A 157 -18.64 0.78 -6.06
C SER A 157 -20.13 1.01 -6.31
N ASN A 158 -20.61 2.23 -6.10
CA ASN A 158 -22.02 2.60 -6.27
C ASN A 158 -22.34 3.18 -7.66
N THR A 159 -21.32 3.44 -8.50
CA THR A 159 -21.51 4.08 -9.83
C THR A 159 -21.43 3.11 -10.99
N LEU A 160 -20.95 1.88 -10.80
CA LEU A 160 -20.91 0.86 -11.84
C LEU A 160 -22.11 -0.10 -11.66
N PRO A 161 -23.04 -0.21 -12.63
CA PRO A 161 -23.99 -1.31 -12.64
C PRO A 161 -23.21 -2.62 -12.89
N LEU A 162 -23.49 -3.64 -12.06
CA LEU A 162 -23.00 -5.01 -12.22
C LEU A 162 -23.39 -5.60 -13.58
#